data_AF-A0A7S1ISU1-F1
#
_entry.id   AF-A0A7S1ISU1-F1
#
_cell.length_a   1.000
_cell.length_b   1.000
_cell.length_c   1.000
_cell.angle_alpha   90.00
_cell.angle_beta   90.00
_cell.angle_gamma   90.00
#
_symmetry.space_group_name_H-M   'P 1'
#
loop_
_entity.id
_entity.type
_entity.pdbx_description
1 polymer ?
#
loop_
_entity_poly.entity_id
_entity_poly.type
_entity_poly.pdbx_seq_one_letter_code
_entity_poly.pdbx_strand_id
1 'polypeptide(L)'
;TVHSHPYGVQPWGNFLCRDEDIRLSRSPGLGSLQHFTDELLLEVLGWLGGPCLTRMQSVSQAMYVFVNHDKLWRTLVLEAFQGDFRFHRCWKETFIRRCSKLEAEQLVVHNPIRVRGFFSDVLYQPWLCGTSCMQRSWLKTDNVDRRSALTCEEFVAQYDIPNRPVVLTDVMSSWPALQKWNREYLLSACSDTQFACGPVTMRLADYFRYADAAHEERPLYLFDCKFGDKAPALAA
;
A
#
# COMPACT_ATOMS: atom_id res chain seq x y z
N THR A 1 -13.24 13.76 7.56
CA THR A 1 -14.42 12.93 7.25
C THR A 1 -14.03 11.49 7.45
N VAL A 2 -14.72 10.76 8.33
CA VAL A 2 -14.48 9.31 8.47
C VAL A 2 -15.08 8.66 7.23
N HIS A 3 -14.24 8.29 6.28
CA HIS A 3 -14.69 7.50 5.14
C HIS A 3 -15.19 6.15 5.66
N SER A 4 -16.12 5.50 4.96
CA SER A 4 -16.55 4.15 5.33
C SER A 4 -15.84 3.11 4.47
N HIS A 5 -15.62 1.90 5.00
CA HIS A 5 -15.09 0.80 4.22
C HIS A 5 -15.90 0.58 2.92
N PRO A 6 -15.24 0.44 1.74
CA PRO A 6 -15.91 0.41 0.45
C PRO A 6 -16.93 -0.73 0.32
N TYR A 7 -16.65 -1.88 0.92
CA TYR A 7 -17.54 -3.05 0.91
C TYR A 7 -18.50 -3.13 2.10
N GLY A 8 -18.53 -2.11 2.97
CA GLY A 8 -19.45 -2.07 4.13
C GLY A 8 -18.99 -2.85 5.37
N VAL A 9 -17.75 -3.35 5.38
CA VAL A 9 -17.15 -4.02 6.54
C VAL A 9 -17.02 -3.04 7.72
N GLN A 10 -17.28 -3.54 8.91
CA GLN A 10 -17.11 -2.82 10.18
C GLN A 10 -16.18 -3.60 11.12
N PRO A 11 -15.52 -2.95 12.09
CA PRO A 11 -14.72 -3.65 13.09
C PRO A 11 -15.62 -4.43 14.06
N TRP A 12 -15.08 -5.45 14.72
CA TRP A 12 -15.83 -6.32 15.64
C TRP A 12 -16.50 -5.55 16.79
N GLY A 13 -15.91 -4.45 17.26
CA GLY A 13 -16.53 -3.62 18.29
C GLY A 13 -17.95 -3.16 17.92
N ASN A 14 -18.22 -2.91 16.64
CA ASN A 14 -19.54 -2.49 16.16
C ASN A 14 -20.59 -3.60 16.27
N PHE A 15 -20.18 -4.87 16.35
CA PHE A 15 -21.09 -5.98 16.56
C PHE A 15 -21.80 -5.87 17.91
N LEU A 16 -21.13 -5.37 18.95
CA LEU A 16 -21.69 -5.24 20.31
C LEU A 16 -22.75 -4.14 20.41
N CYS A 17 -22.64 -3.10 19.57
CA CYS A 17 -23.54 -1.94 19.56
C CYS A 17 -24.51 -1.94 18.38
N ARG A 18 -24.73 -3.10 17.74
CA ARG A 18 -25.58 -3.19 16.54
C ARG A 18 -27.07 -3.14 16.90
N ASP A 19 -27.88 -2.63 15.98
CA ASP A 19 -29.33 -2.81 16.04
C ASP A 19 -29.69 -4.30 15.88
N GLU A 20 -30.64 -4.79 16.66
CA GLU A 20 -31.07 -6.20 16.62
C GLU A 20 -31.62 -6.63 15.25
N ASP A 21 -32.16 -5.68 14.48
CA ASP A 21 -32.68 -5.89 13.13
C ASP A 21 -31.59 -6.16 12.08
N ILE A 22 -30.32 -5.88 12.38
CA ILE A 22 -29.22 -6.10 11.44
C ILE A 22 -28.88 -7.59 11.37
N ARG A 23 -29.28 -8.21 10.25
CA ARG A 23 -28.89 -9.59 9.92
C ARG A 23 -27.39 -9.68 9.65
N LEU A 24 -26.75 -10.67 10.27
CA LEU A 24 -25.34 -10.96 10.05
C LEU A 24 -25.14 -11.54 8.63
N SER A 25 -24.26 -10.94 7.83
CA SER A 25 -23.99 -11.43 6.47
C SER A 25 -22.86 -12.44 6.41
N ARG A 26 -21.94 -12.45 7.38
CA ARG A 26 -20.78 -13.36 7.41
C ARG A 26 -21.22 -14.81 7.54
N SER A 27 -21.83 -15.19 8.66
CA SER A 27 -22.12 -16.59 8.97
C SER A 27 -23.08 -17.26 7.96
N PRO A 28 -24.22 -16.65 7.59
CA PRO A 28 -25.11 -17.22 6.58
C PRO A 28 -24.48 -17.25 5.18
N GLY A 29 -23.65 -16.26 4.85
CA GLY A 29 -22.95 -16.20 3.56
C GLY A 29 -21.81 -17.22 3.43
N LEU A 30 -21.21 -17.66 4.54
CA LEU A 30 -20.14 -18.67 4.53
C LEU A 30 -20.68 -20.11 4.62
N GLY A 31 -21.89 -20.31 5.13
CA GLY A 31 -22.45 -21.65 5.34
C GLY A 31 -21.52 -22.50 6.22
N SER A 32 -21.13 -23.69 5.76
CA SER A 32 -20.20 -24.57 6.49
C SER A 32 -18.82 -23.95 6.75
N LEU A 33 -18.40 -22.96 5.96
CA LEU A 33 -17.11 -22.27 6.15
C LEU A 33 -17.14 -21.26 7.31
N GLN A 34 -18.28 -21.01 7.93
CA GLN A 34 -18.43 -20.01 9.00
C GLN A 34 -17.54 -20.28 10.22
N HIS A 35 -17.15 -21.55 10.42
CA HIS A 35 -16.31 -21.99 11.55
C HIS A 35 -14.84 -21.60 11.41
N PHE A 36 -14.39 -21.26 10.20
CA PHE A 36 -13.03 -20.76 9.99
C PHE A 36 -12.93 -19.30 10.39
N THR A 37 -11.76 -18.89 10.87
CA THR A 37 -11.47 -17.47 11.15
C THR A 37 -11.26 -16.70 9.85
N ASP A 38 -11.33 -15.37 9.91
CA ASP A 38 -11.18 -14.53 8.73
C ASP A 38 -9.76 -14.61 8.15
N GLU A 39 -8.75 -14.76 9.00
CA GLU A 39 -7.35 -14.96 8.60
C GLU A 39 -7.17 -16.26 7.82
N LEU A 40 -7.71 -17.37 8.36
CA LEU A 40 -7.60 -18.68 7.71
C LEU A 40 -8.36 -18.71 6.39
N LEU A 41 -9.53 -18.06 6.32
CA LEU A 41 -10.27 -17.91 5.06
C LEU A 41 -9.45 -17.14 4.02
N LEU A 42 -8.82 -16.02 4.41
CA LEU A 42 -7.94 -15.28 3.51
C LEU A 42 -6.71 -16.09 3.09
N GLU A 43 -6.14 -16.89 3.99
CA GLU A 43 -5.01 -17.76 3.68
C GLU A 43 -5.40 -18.82 2.65
N VAL A 44 -6.51 -19.53 2.87
CA VAL A 44 -7.05 -20.53 1.93
C VAL A 44 -7.37 -19.90 0.58
N LEU A 45 -8.03 -18.74 0.56
CA LEU A 45 -8.32 -18.01 -0.68
C LEU A 45 -7.03 -17.53 -1.37
N GLY A 46 -5.97 -17.27 -0.63
CA GLY A 46 -4.66 -16.88 -1.16
C GLY A 46 -4.00 -17.94 -2.05
N TRP A 47 -4.37 -19.21 -1.91
CA TRP A 47 -3.91 -20.30 -2.78
C TRP A 47 -4.66 -20.37 -4.12
N LEU A 48 -5.73 -19.58 -4.29
CA LEU A 48 -6.54 -19.61 -5.50
C LEU A 48 -6.03 -18.60 -6.55
N GLY A 49 -5.95 -19.04 -7.80
CA GLY A 49 -5.67 -18.15 -8.92
C GLY A 49 -6.84 -17.19 -9.22
N GLY A 50 -6.55 -16.14 -9.99
CA GLY A 50 -7.53 -15.10 -10.37
C GLY A 50 -8.88 -15.62 -10.88
N PRO A 51 -8.93 -16.57 -11.85
CA PRO A 51 -10.19 -17.13 -12.32
C PRO A 51 -11.01 -17.89 -11.27
N CYS A 52 -10.35 -18.49 -10.28
CA CYS A 52 -11.04 -19.14 -9.16
C CYS A 52 -11.61 -18.09 -8.21
N LEU A 53 -10.83 -17.07 -7.86
CA LEU A 53 -11.29 -15.96 -7.03
C LEU A 53 -12.50 -15.25 -7.65
N THR A 54 -12.50 -14.98 -8.97
CA THR A 54 -13.65 -14.35 -9.62
C THR A 54 -14.92 -15.21 -9.60
N ARG A 55 -14.82 -16.54 -9.58
CA ARG A 55 -15.98 -17.42 -9.36
C ARG A 55 -16.41 -17.44 -7.89
N MET A 56 -15.46 -17.44 -6.95
CA MET A 56 -15.77 -17.41 -5.53
C MET A 56 -16.54 -16.14 -5.15
N GLN A 57 -16.22 -15.00 -5.77
CA GLN A 57 -16.90 -13.73 -5.47
C GLN A 57 -18.42 -13.78 -5.74
N SER A 58 -18.90 -14.67 -6.63
CA SER A 58 -20.32 -14.79 -6.98
C SER A 58 -21.08 -15.81 -6.13
N VAL A 59 -20.40 -16.53 -5.22
CA VAL A 59 -21.02 -17.60 -4.43
C VAL A 59 -21.90 -17.04 -3.31
N SER A 60 -21.48 -15.96 -2.66
CA SER A 60 -22.25 -15.31 -1.58
C SER A 60 -21.79 -13.88 -1.32
N GLN A 61 -22.59 -13.12 -0.57
CA GLN A 61 -22.19 -11.79 -0.10
C GLN A 61 -20.91 -11.84 0.76
N ALA A 62 -20.74 -12.89 1.57
CA ALA A 62 -19.55 -13.03 2.40
C ALA A 62 -18.30 -13.31 1.54
N MET A 63 -18.38 -14.25 0.60
CA MET A 63 -17.27 -14.52 -0.31
C MET A 63 -16.94 -13.31 -1.19
N TYR A 64 -17.95 -12.56 -1.61
CA TYR A 64 -17.73 -11.30 -2.30
C TYR A 64 -16.85 -10.34 -1.48
N VAL A 65 -17.13 -10.16 -0.18
CA VAL A 65 -16.32 -9.29 0.69
C VAL A 65 -14.89 -9.82 0.83
N PHE A 66 -14.71 -11.12 1.13
CA PHE A 66 -13.38 -11.72 1.30
C PHE A 66 -12.52 -11.65 0.04
N VAL A 67 -13.09 -12.02 -1.11
CA VAL A 67 -12.36 -12.06 -2.38
C VAL A 67 -11.90 -10.67 -2.80
N ASN A 68 -12.63 -9.62 -2.46
CA ASN A 68 -12.23 -8.25 -2.80
C ASN A 68 -11.17 -7.66 -1.85
N HIS A 69 -10.61 -8.44 -0.93
CA HIS A 69 -9.51 -8.00 -0.08
C HIS A 69 -8.21 -7.81 -0.89
N ASP A 70 -7.60 -6.64 -0.79
CA ASP A 70 -6.47 -6.22 -1.64
C ASP A 70 -5.28 -7.17 -1.59
N LYS A 71 -5.00 -7.78 -0.42
CA LYS A 71 -3.89 -8.75 -0.25
C LYS A 71 -3.92 -9.86 -1.29
N LEU A 72 -5.09 -10.40 -1.62
CA LEU A 72 -5.22 -11.53 -2.55
C LEU A 72 -4.73 -11.13 -3.95
N TRP A 73 -5.24 -9.99 -4.45
CA TRP A 73 -4.91 -9.51 -5.78
C TRP A 73 -3.50 -8.93 -5.86
N ARG A 74 -3.03 -8.29 -4.79
CA ARG A 74 -1.65 -7.78 -4.69
C ARG A 74 -0.65 -8.93 -4.83
N THR A 75 -0.83 -10.01 -4.09
CA THR A 75 0.03 -11.20 -4.19
C THR A 75 0.01 -11.75 -5.61
N LEU A 76 -1.17 -11.94 -6.20
CA LEU A 76 -1.28 -12.44 -7.58
C LEU A 76 -0.58 -11.55 -8.61
N VAL A 77 -0.70 -10.22 -8.49
CA VAL A 77 -0.04 -9.28 -9.42
C VAL A 77 1.48 -9.35 -9.28
N LEU A 78 1.98 -9.29 -8.05
CA LEU A 78 3.42 -9.25 -7.80
C LEU A 78 4.09 -10.59 -8.14
N GLU A 79 3.45 -11.73 -7.86
CA GLU A 79 4.00 -13.04 -8.20
C GLU A 79 3.93 -13.31 -9.71
N ALA A 80 2.78 -13.04 -10.34
CA ALA A 80 2.58 -13.37 -11.76
C ALA A 80 3.30 -12.41 -12.72
N PHE A 81 3.41 -11.13 -12.36
CA PHE A 81 3.95 -10.10 -13.26
C PHE A 81 5.25 -9.48 -12.77
N GLN A 82 5.68 -9.76 -11.54
CA GLN A 82 6.87 -9.15 -10.94
C GLN A 82 6.75 -7.62 -10.97
N GLY A 83 7.50 -6.92 -11.83
CA GLY A 83 7.35 -5.48 -12.05
C GLY A 83 6.78 -5.08 -13.41
N ASP A 84 6.39 -6.03 -14.25
CA ASP A 84 5.82 -5.79 -15.59
C ASP A 84 4.29 -5.59 -15.52
N PHE A 85 3.88 -4.55 -14.79
CA PHE A 85 2.48 -4.16 -14.68
C PHE A 85 2.35 -2.64 -14.55
N ARG A 86 1.18 -2.13 -14.93
CA ARG A 86 0.80 -0.73 -14.73
C ARG A 86 -0.34 -0.69 -13.72
N PHE A 87 -0.07 -0.19 -12.52
CA PHE A 87 -1.10 -0.07 -11.50
C PHE A 87 -2.27 0.78 -12.01
N HIS A 88 -3.48 0.30 -11.79
CA HIS A 88 -4.71 0.95 -12.19
C HIS A 88 -5.71 0.85 -11.05
N ARG A 89 -5.87 1.94 -10.30
CA ARG A 89 -6.84 2.15 -9.21
C ARG A 89 -6.70 1.19 -8.01
N CYS A 90 -6.79 -0.11 -8.22
CA CYS A 90 -6.59 -1.15 -7.20
C CYS A 90 -5.90 -2.39 -7.79
N TRP A 91 -5.48 -3.31 -6.92
CA TRP A 91 -4.76 -4.52 -7.34
C TRP A 91 -5.60 -5.46 -8.21
N LYS A 92 -6.90 -5.57 -7.94
CA LYS A 92 -7.82 -6.40 -8.73
C LYS A 92 -7.96 -5.92 -10.16
N GLU A 93 -8.20 -4.62 -10.35
CA GLU A 93 -8.31 -4.01 -11.69
C GLU A 93 -6.96 -4.07 -12.42
N THR A 94 -5.85 -3.88 -11.71
CA THR A 94 -4.49 -4.08 -12.24
C THR A 94 -4.30 -5.50 -12.79
N PHE A 95 -4.71 -6.52 -12.02
CA PHE A 95 -4.63 -7.92 -12.44
C PHE A 95 -5.49 -8.20 -13.67
N ILE A 96 -6.76 -7.78 -13.65
CA ILE A 96 -7.70 -7.99 -14.76
C ILE A 96 -7.20 -7.30 -16.03
N ARG A 97 -6.75 -6.04 -15.93
CA ARG A 97 -6.17 -5.31 -17.06
C ARG A 97 -5.01 -6.06 -17.69
N ARG A 98 -4.07 -6.51 -16.85
CA ARG A 98 -2.85 -7.18 -17.30
C ARG A 98 -3.12 -8.56 -17.93
N CYS A 99 -4.12 -9.28 -17.43
CA CYS A 99 -4.56 -10.56 -17.99
C CYS A 99 -5.35 -10.42 -19.28
N SER A 100 -6.29 -9.47 -19.34
CA SER A 100 -7.23 -9.32 -20.46
C SER A 100 -6.65 -8.51 -21.63
N LYS A 101 -5.49 -7.86 -21.46
CA LYS A 101 -4.88 -6.92 -22.43
C LYS A 101 -5.84 -5.81 -22.89
N LEU A 102 -6.81 -5.46 -22.06
CA LEU A 102 -7.77 -4.40 -22.34
C LEU A 102 -7.15 -3.04 -22.03
N GLU A 103 -7.51 -2.04 -22.83
CA GLU A 103 -7.17 -0.65 -22.53
C GLU A 103 -7.99 -0.13 -21.33
N ALA A 104 -7.51 0.94 -20.70
CA ALA A 104 -8.09 1.45 -19.46
C ALA A 104 -9.56 1.85 -19.62
N GLU A 105 -9.92 2.40 -20.78
CA GLU A 105 -11.26 2.87 -21.15
C GLU A 105 -12.24 1.72 -21.38
N GLN A 106 -11.73 0.52 -21.65
CA GLN A 106 -12.53 -0.67 -21.93
C GLN A 106 -12.83 -1.48 -20.66
N LEU A 107 -12.16 -1.17 -19.55
CA LEU A 107 -12.36 -1.88 -18.30
C LEU A 107 -13.64 -1.40 -17.62
N VAL A 108 -14.49 -2.35 -17.26
CA VAL A 108 -15.61 -2.09 -16.38
C VAL A 108 -15.05 -1.68 -15.03
N VAL A 109 -15.28 -0.42 -14.67
CA VAL A 109 -14.90 0.13 -13.37
C VAL A 109 -15.56 -0.66 -12.26
N HIS A 110 -14.78 -1.13 -11.30
CA HIS A 110 -15.35 -1.78 -10.14
C HIS A 110 -16.09 -0.78 -9.27
N ASN A 111 -17.40 -0.98 -9.13
CA ASN A 111 -18.23 -0.24 -8.17
C ASN A 111 -18.55 -1.18 -6.98
N PRO A 112 -17.97 -0.92 -5.78
CA PRO A 112 -18.18 -1.77 -4.61
C PRO A 112 -19.65 -1.86 -4.21
N ILE A 113 -20.13 -3.09 -3.98
CA ILE A 113 -21.43 -3.37 -3.39
C ILE A 113 -21.25 -3.38 -1.88
N ARG A 114 -21.95 -2.50 -1.17
CA ARG A 114 -21.88 -2.42 0.29
C ARG A 114 -22.71 -3.53 0.93
N VAL A 115 -22.05 -4.45 1.62
CA VAL A 115 -22.69 -5.50 2.41
C VAL A 115 -22.93 -4.97 3.82
N ARG A 116 -24.16 -5.09 4.33
CA ARG A 116 -24.52 -4.67 5.70
C ARG A 116 -24.30 -5.82 6.68
N GLY A 117 -24.10 -5.53 7.97
CA GLY A 117 -23.98 -6.58 8.99
C GLY A 117 -22.76 -7.50 8.80
N PHE A 118 -21.68 -6.97 8.22
CA PHE A 118 -20.42 -7.69 8.03
C PHE A 118 -19.36 -7.10 8.97
N PHE A 119 -18.95 -7.89 9.96
CA PHE A 119 -17.99 -7.48 10.99
C PHE A 119 -16.72 -8.30 10.89
N SER A 120 -15.57 -7.65 10.77
CA SER A 120 -14.26 -8.28 10.68
C SER A 120 -13.15 -7.24 10.87
N ASP A 121 -12.37 -7.36 11.94
CA ASP A 121 -11.19 -6.50 12.13
C ASP A 121 -10.11 -6.81 11.09
N VAL A 122 -9.96 -8.07 10.70
CA VAL A 122 -8.99 -8.54 9.70
C VAL A 122 -9.19 -7.85 8.36
N LEU A 123 -10.44 -7.71 7.92
CA LEU A 123 -10.78 -7.06 6.65
C LEU A 123 -10.87 -5.53 6.77
N TYR A 124 -11.17 -5.02 7.96
CA TYR A 124 -11.36 -3.59 8.19
C TYR A 124 -10.05 -2.83 8.45
N GLN A 125 -9.15 -3.40 9.25
CA GLN A 125 -7.95 -2.72 9.73
C GLN A 125 -7.02 -2.27 8.59
N PRO A 126 -6.73 -3.06 7.54
CA PRO A 126 -5.87 -2.60 6.45
C PRO A 126 -6.41 -1.37 5.72
N TRP A 127 -7.72 -1.34 5.50
CA TRP A 127 -8.40 -0.17 4.92
C TRP A 127 -8.34 1.04 5.87
N LEU A 128 -8.57 0.85 7.17
CA LEU A 128 -8.48 1.93 8.16
C LEU A 128 -7.07 2.53 8.17
N CYS A 129 -6.04 1.69 8.25
CA CYS A 129 -4.65 2.11 8.26
C CYS A 129 -4.24 2.80 6.95
N GLY A 130 -4.69 2.30 5.79
CA GLY A 130 -4.39 2.91 4.48
C GLY A 130 -5.12 4.23 4.19
N THR A 131 -6.19 4.54 4.92
CA THR A 131 -7.00 5.77 4.72
C THR A 131 -6.87 6.79 5.85
N SER A 132 -6.26 6.40 6.98
CA SER A 132 -6.05 7.29 8.11
C SER A 132 -4.92 8.27 7.84
N CYS A 133 -5.14 9.54 8.12
CA CYS A 133 -4.07 10.54 8.09
C CYS A 133 -3.25 10.49 9.39
N MET A 134 -1.97 10.86 9.27
CA MET A 134 -1.11 11.02 10.44
C MET A 134 -1.70 12.08 11.40
N GLN A 135 -1.80 11.74 12.68
CA GLN A 135 -2.35 12.66 13.66
C GLN A 135 -1.42 13.86 13.83
N ARG A 136 -1.97 15.08 13.72
CA ARG A 136 -1.17 16.32 13.87
C ARG A 136 -0.48 16.43 15.23
N SER A 137 -1.03 15.82 16.28
CA SER A 137 -0.41 15.75 17.60
C SER A 137 0.95 15.05 17.58
N TRP A 138 1.13 14.03 16.74
CA TRP A 138 2.39 13.28 16.63
C TRP A 138 3.52 14.12 16.05
N LEU A 139 3.21 15.18 15.31
CA LEU A 139 4.18 16.09 14.69
C LEU A 139 4.60 17.26 15.60
N LYS A 140 4.01 17.40 16.79
CA LYS A 140 4.24 18.56 17.66
C LYS A 140 5.57 18.51 18.42
N THR A 141 6.14 17.32 18.59
CA THR A 141 7.34 17.14 19.41
C THR A 141 8.50 16.85 18.47
N ASP A 142 9.49 17.75 18.44
CA ASP A 142 10.80 17.49 17.85
C ASP A 142 11.80 17.33 19.00
N ASN A 143 12.35 16.14 19.16
CA ASN A 143 13.23 15.77 20.26
C ASN A 143 14.69 15.55 19.82
N VAL A 144 14.98 15.73 18.54
CA VAL A 144 16.33 15.56 18.00
C VAL A 144 16.98 16.94 17.85
N ASP A 145 18.20 17.06 18.37
CA ASP A 145 18.94 18.31 18.31
C ASP A 145 19.33 18.64 16.86
N ARG A 146 19.34 19.93 16.52
CA ARG A 146 19.64 20.44 15.17
C ARG A 146 20.84 21.38 15.25
N ARG A 147 21.93 21.02 14.59
CA ARG A 147 23.20 21.77 14.66
C ARG A 147 23.67 22.16 13.25
N SER A 148 24.25 23.35 13.17
CA SER A 148 25.02 23.85 12.03
C SER A 148 26.44 24.16 12.47
N ALA A 149 27.39 24.14 11.53
CA ALA A 149 28.81 24.45 11.75
C ALA A 149 29.46 23.58 12.84
N LEU A 150 28.99 22.34 13.01
CA LEU A 150 29.51 21.39 13.98
C LEU A 150 30.85 20.81 13.47
N THR A 151 31.91 20.91 14.26
CA THR A 151 33.19 20.28 13.86
C THR A 151 33.14 18.76 14.04
N CYS A 152 34.10 18.05 13.43
CA CYS A 152 34.20 16.60 13.58
C CYS A 152 34.45 16.21 15.05
N GLU A 153 35.32 16.95 15.75
CA GLU A 153 35.66 16.71 17.15
C GLU A 153 34.45 16.96 18.06
N GLU A 154 33.70 18.04 17.82
CA GLU A 154 32.47 18.33 18.55
C GLU A 154 31.40 17.27 18.32
N PHE A 155 31.22 16.84 17.06
CA PHE A 155 30.30 15.76 16.71
C PHE A 155 30.65 14.46 17.45
N VAL A 156 31.93 14.07 17.42
CA VAL A 156 32.39 12.84 18.07
C VAL A 156 32.18 12.90 19.58
N ALA A 157 32.57 14.01 20.22
CA ALA A 157 32.48 14.14 21.67
C ALA A 157 31.03 14.28 22.18
N GLN A 158 30.16 14.99 21.45
CA GLN A 158 28.82 15.35 21.93
C GLN A 158 27.71 14.39 21.44
N TYR A 159 27.92 13.66 20.35
CA TYR A 159 26.87 12.85 19.71
C TYR A 159 27.30 11.41 19.39
N ASP A 160 28.45 11.18 18.77
CA ASP A 160 28.90 9.83 18.38
C ASP A 160 29.23 8.96 19.62
N ILE A 161 30.18 9.40 20.47
CA ILE A 161 30.57 8.67 21.68
C ILE A 161 29.38 8.49 22.64
N PRO A 162 28.55 9.51 22.92
CA PRO A 162 27.37 9.34 23.76
C PRO A 162 26.21 8.59 23.10
N ASN A 163 26.31 8.24 21.81
CA ASN A 163 25.26 7.62 21.01
C ASN A 163 23.94 8.42 21.03
N ARG A 164 24.05 9.74 20.82
CA ARG A 164 22.91 10.67 20.81
C ARG A 164 22.62 11.13 19.37
N PRO A 165 21.36 11.05 18.90
CA PRO A 165 21.02 11.50 17.55
C PRO A 165 21.12 13.02 17.41
N VAL A 166 21.56 13.48 16.23
CA VAL A 166 21.62 14.89 15.83
C VAL A 166 21.31 15.03 14.34
N VAL A 167 20.65 16.11 13.97
CA VAL A 167 20.44 16.52 12.57
C VAL A 167 21.45 17.62 12.22
N LEU A 168 22.31 17.34 11.24
CA LEU A 168 23.23 18.33 10.68
C LEU A 168 22.52 19.11 9.57
N THR A 169 22.42 20.43 9.70
CA THR A 169 21.53 21.24 8.86
C THR A 169 22.20 21.91 7.66
N ASP A 170 23.52 22.00 7.63
CA ASP A 170 24.29 22.79 6.67
C ASP A 170 25.19 21.96 5.72
N VAL A 171 25.39 20.67 6.03
CA VAL A 171 26.33 19.77 5.32
C VAL A 171 25.96 19.45 3.87
N MET A 172 24.67 19.47 3.53
CA MET A 172 24.17 19.12 2.19
C MET A 172 23.69 20.34 1.39
N SER A 173 23.85 21.56 1.91
CA SER A 173 23.29 22.79 1.35
C SER A 173 23.74 23.08 -0.09
N SER A 174 24.91 22.60 -0.49
CA SER A 174 25.49 22.76 -1.83
C SER A 174 25.17 21.63 -2.81
N TRP A 175 24.45 20.58 -2.38
CA TRP A 175 24.23 19.40 -3.21
C TRP A 175 23.31 19.72 -4.39
N PRO A 176 23.70 19.40 -5.64
CA PRO A 176 22.86 19.62 -6.82
C PRO A 176 21.49 18.94 -6.72
N ALA A 177 21.41 17.82 -6.00
CA ALA A 177 20.17 17.08 -5.77
C ALA A 177 19.07 17.96 -5.16
N LEU A 178 19.39 18.90 -4.26
CA LEU A 178 18.40 19.78 -3.65
C LEU A 178 17.71 20.72 -4.65
N GLN A 179 18.37 21.03 -5.78
CA GLN A 179 17.83 21.92 -6.82
C GLN A 179 17.30 21.15 -8.02
N LYS A 180 17.95 20.02 -8.37
CA LYS A 180 17.64 19.27 -9.60
C LYS A 180 16.58 18.20 -9.38
N TRP A 181 16.58 17.50 -8.24
CA TRP A 181 15.72 16.35 -8.06
C TRP A 181 14.29 16.78 -7.72
N ASN A 182 13.47 16.85 -8.75
CA ASN A 182 12.02 16.90 -8.67
C ASN A 182 11.43 15.78 -9.53
N ARG A 183 10.11 15.62 -9.49
CA ARG A 183 9.42 14.52 -10.18
C ARG A 183 9.67 14.56 -11.69
N GLU A 184 9.64 15.75 -12.27
CA GLU A 184 9.82 16.00 -13.70
C GLU A 184 11.24 15.65 -14.14
N TYR A 185 12.24 16.06 -13.37
CA TYR A 185 13.65 15.75 -13.61
C TYR A 185 13.89 14.24 -13.52
N LEU A 186 13.40 13.58 -12.47
CA LEU A 186 13.58 12.13 -12.30
C LEU A 186 12.92 11.35 -13.44
N LEU A 187 11.73 11.74 -13.88
CA LEU A 187 11.08 11.15 -15.05
C LEU A 187 11.87 11.38 -16.33
N SER A 188 12.38 12.59 -16.57
CA SER A 188 13.18 12.87 -17.78
C SER A 188 14.53 12.16 -17.79
N ALA A 189 15.16 11.98 -16.63
CA ALA A 189 16.48 11.36 -16.51
C ALA A 189 16.43 9.83 -16.50
N CYS A 190 15.40 9.21 -15.88
CA CYS A 190 15.40 7.78 -15.62
C CYS A 190 14.01 7.12 -15.61
N SER A 191 13.04 7.63 -16.41
CA SER A 191 11.69 7.06 -16.54
C SER A 191 11.65 5.54 -16.70
N ASP A 192 12.49 5.01 -17.59
CA ASP A 192 12.52 3.60 -17.98
C ASP A 192 13.57 2.78 -17.21
N THR A 193 14.31 3.42 -16.31
CA THR A 193 15.25 2.72 -15.42
C THR A 193 14.47 1.95 -14.37
N GLN A 194 14.89 0.70 -14.12
CA GLN A 194 14.22 -0.18 -13.18
C GLN A 194 14.84 -0.09 -11.79
N PHE A 195 14.02 0.24 -10.80
CA PHE A 195 14.42 0.34 -9.40
C PHE A 195 13.75 -0.73 -8.55
N ALA A 196 14.43 -1.13 -7.48
CA ALA A 196 13.86 -2.03 -6.48
C ALA A 196 12.71 -1.32 -5.72
N CYS A 197 11.53 -1.91 -5.79
CA CYS A 197 10.29 -1.43 -5.19
C CYS A 197 9.66 -2.55 -4.34
N GLY A 198 10.15 -2.70 -3.10
CA GLY A 198 9.76 -3.82 -2.23
C GLY A 198 10.17 -5.18 -2.81
N PRO A 199 9.23 -6.13 -3.03
CA PRO A 199 9.56 -7.46 -3.54
C PRO A 199 9.83 -7.53 -5.05
N VAL A 200 9.66 -6.43 -5.79
CA VAL A 200 9.74 -6.42 -7.26
C VAL A 200 10.65 -5.29 -7.75
N THR A 201 11.10 -5.37 -9.00
CA THR A 201 11.83 -4.28 -9.67
C THR A 201 10.96 -3.72 -10.78
N MET A 202 10.70 -2.41 -10.81
CA MET A 202 9.84 -1.78 -11.81
C MET A 202 10.41 -0.46 -12.32
N ARG A 203 9.94 -0.02 -13.48
CA ARG A 203 10.34 1.27 -14.08
C ARG A 203 9.90 2.43 -13.19
N LEU A 204 10.72 3.48 -13.08
CA LEU A 204 10.38 4.66 -12.27
C LEU A 204 9.02 5.25 -12.65
N ALA A 205 8.73 5.36 -13.95
CA ALA A 205 7.45 5.88 -14.43
C ALA A 205 6.24 5.03 -13.97
N ASP A 206 6.40 3.71 -13.88
CA ASP A 206 5.35 2.81 -13.42
C ASP A 206 5.19 2.89 -11.89
N TYR A 207 6.31 3.02 -11.14
CA TYR A 207 6.28 3.27 -9.70
C TYR A 207 5.59 4.60 -9.35
N PHE A 208 5.91 5.68 -10.06
CA PHE A 208 5.29 6.99 -9.85
C PHE A 208 3.78 6.97 -10.13
N ARG A 209 3.33 6.22 -11.14
CA ARG A 209 1.89 5.99 -11.38
C ARG A 209 1.25 5.22 -10.22
N TYR A 210 1.94 4.21 -9.70
CA TYR A 210 1.49 3.44 -8.54
C TYR A 210 1.40 4.34 -7.29
N ALA A 211 2.45 5.09 -6.98
CA ALA A 211 2.54 5.94 -5.79
C ALA A 211 1.47 7.03 -5.74
N ASP A 212 1.05 7.57 -6.88
CA ASP A 212 -0.03 8.57 -6.95
C ASP A 212 -1.42 8.00 -6.67
N ALA A 213 -1.63 6.72 -6.94
CA ALA A 213 -2.95 6.08 -6.91
C ALA A 213 -3.13 5.13 -5.72
N ALA A 214 -2.07 4.56 -5.18
CA ALA A 214 -2.13 3.55 -4.13
C ALA A 214 -2.60 4.15 -2.78
N HIS A 215 -3.59 3.50 -2.17
CA HIS A 215 -4.12 3.82 -0.85
C HIS A 215 -4.25 2.52 -0.05
N GLU A 216 -3.16 2.06 0.55
CA GLU A 216 -3.09 0.78 1.24
C GLU A 216 -2.23 0.85 2.51
N GLU A 217 -2.43 -0.10 3.43
CA GLU A 217 -1.66 -0.20 4.68
C GLU A 217 -0.15 -0.39 4.43
N ARG A 218 0.21 -1.14 3.38
CA ARG A 218 1.58 -1.56 3.09
C ARG A 218 1.96 -1.27 1.63
N PRO A 219 2.13 0.01 1.28
CA PRO A 219 2.49 0.38 -0.08
C PRO A 219 3.87 -0.16 -0.45
N LEU A 220 4.13 -0.28 -1.76
CA LEU A 220 5.47 -0.53 -2.28
C LEU A 220 6.31 0.71 -2.05
N TYR A 221 7.51 0.51 -1.51
CA TYR A 221 8.50 1.56 -1.33
C TYR A 221 9.62 1.36 -2.34
N LEU A 222 9.97 2.42 -3.06
CA LEU A 222 11.19 2.45 -3.87
C LEU A 222 12.38 2.62 -2.93
N PHE A 223 13.19 1.57 -2.82
CA PHE A 223 14.42 1.57 -2.03
C PHE A 223 15.48 0.78 -2.79
N ASP A 224 16.43 1.48 -3.39
CA ASP A 224 17.46 0.89 -4.24
C ASP A 224 18.83 1.45 -3.86
N CYS A 225 19.61 0.67 -3.12
CA CYS A 225 20.95 1.09 -2.68
C CYS A 225 21.96 1.22 -3.83
N LYS A 226 21.63 0.72 -5.03
CA LYS A 226 22.47 0.78 -6.23
C LYS A 226 21.90 1.74 -7.29
N PHE A 227 21.04 2.68 -6.88
CA PHE A 227 20.42 3.62 -7.82
C PHE A 227 21.47 4.43 -8.59
N GLY A 228 22.61 4.78 -7.96
CA GLY A 228 23.70 5.52 -8.61
C GLY A 228 24.35 4.76 -9.78
N ASP A 229 24.49 3.43 -9.65
CA ASP A 229 25.02 2.58 -10.73
C ASP A 229 24.01 2.45 -11.88
N LYS A 230 22.72 2.39 -11.54
CA LYS A 230 21.62 2.22 -12.50
C LYS A 230 21.26 3.51 -13.24
N ALA A 231 21.39 4.64 -12.57
CA ALA A 231 21.13 5.97 -13.09
C ALA A 231 22.30 6.90 -12.73
N PRO A 232 23.44 6.81 -13.45
CA PRO A 232 24.64 7.61 -13.17
C PRO A 232 24.40 9.12 -13.18
N ALA A 233 23.39 9.60 -13.93
CA ALA A 233 22.97 11.00 -13.92
C ALA A 233 22.46 11.51 -12.56
N LEU A 234 22.05 10.60 -11.67
CA LEU A 234 21.64 10.91 -10.30
C LEU A 234 22.84 10.90 -9.33
N ALA A 235 23.92 10.19 -9.64
CA ALA A 235 25.10 10.15 -8.78
C ALA A 235 25.99 11.41 -8.88
N ALA A 236 25.69 12.31 -9.82
CA ALA A 236 26.50 13.47 -10.20
C ALA A 236 26.00 14.80 -9.64
#